data_AF-A0AA42W4Q5-F1
#
_entry.id   AF-A0AA42W4Q5-F1
#
_cell.length_a   1.000
_cell.length_b   1.000
_cell.length_c   1.000
_cell.angle_alpha   90.00
_cell.angle_beta   90.00
_cell.angle_gamma   90.00
#
_symmetry.space_group_name_H-M   'P 1'
#
loop_
_entity.id
_entity.type
_entity.pdbx_description
1 polymer ?
#
loop_
_entity_poly.entity_id
_entity_poly.type
_entity_poly.pdbx_seq_one_letter_code
_entity_poly.pdbx_strand_id
1 'polypeptide(L)'
;MKHVIDGRQHVDIQALMHALPVSGLEPQCLASIGGLIEVPKDRRWQETITLLEPPAGQRVPYIDPVAALEKTLRRQGVEKASARNRAIEAVTLMRADLAEDRWVKFFDDLKPESPECLPLPDFVAWLRSMGNLENPQGFEGLASEEMLVTPDILDFFEQAAQVAATTPMFRGPDNWNEAWSLENLPALPLPKAMIEFVPGPPWDDCDVDWETQDNPFLRWREAMRPVAHKLEKALGEPVYYFKGLGDELDDDDVHRFLVLHWCCTHKPESAFVRFLLKVSGAKDVEELKAALIDPANYTHSFKMNGSFVGLEALSCRIDYLPPEVHKTVGVVFLTEQAREVAQALLAQQIGAHAFIVAPKELATEAWVQHATRYCREWTVRFVYDGKLDDPIDILASVDELCVIANQPTPKSGFDLKLSDPAEDLLWLALDLGVEARYYHVEHTQLMNPDTCLQKRSVPERVAAQKMQRASFTRRLKEIRLDNDFGSSGLWSDDGRNLGYDLLDLPFPLVRRIAAWQREYDNTMNPPDMGDEAWWQRHAKEALDLAKALQTVLGENTVVKLYREQGWKSVDEVLQAEGGES
;
A
#
# COMPACT_ATOMS: atom_id res chain seq x y z
N MET A 1 -43.81 25.86 -42.37
CA MET A 1 -42.68 26.65 -41.82
C MET A 1 -41.63 25.66 -41.37
N LYS A 2 -40.42 25.76 -41.92
CA LYS A 2 -39.34 24.79 -41.73
C LYS A 2 -38.85 24.84 -40.29
N HIS A 3 -38.82 23.67 -39.63
CA HIS A 3 -37.93 23.43 -38.50
C HIS A 3 -36.50 23.65 -38.97
N VAL A 4 -35.89 24.75 -38.54
CA VAL A 4 -34.44 24.90 -38.59
C VAL A 4 -33.94 24.07 -37.41
N ILE A 5 -33.46 22.87 -37.72
CA ILE A 5 -32.58 22.12 -36.82
C ILE A 5 -31.28 22.94 -36.83
N ASP A 6 -31.07 23.73 -35.79
CA ASP A 6 -29.80 24.42 -35.58
C ASP A 6 -28.78 23.34 -35.18
N GLY A 7 -28.10 22.79 -36.18
CA GLY A 7 -27.10 21.73 -36.05
C GLY A 7 -25.78 22.24 -35.49
N ARG A 8 -25.79 23.04 -34.42
CA ARG A 8 -24.59 23.26 -33.61
C ARG A 8 -24.45 22.06 -32.69
N GLN A 9 -23.42 21.24 -32.92
CA GLN A 9 -22.94 20.31 -31.89
C GLN A 9 -22.64 21.16 -30.66
N HIS A 10 -23.49 21.03 -29.64
CA HIS A 10 -23.28 21.69 -28.37
C HIS A 10 -22.10 21.00 -27.67
N VAL A 11 -21.25 21.76 -26.98
CA VAL A 11 -20.19 21.20 -26.13
C VAL A 11 -20.83 20.23 -25.14
N ASP A 12 -20.36 18.99 -25.12
CA ASP A 12 -20.89 17.94 -24.24
C ASP A 12 -20.19 18.00 -22.87
N ILE A 13 -20.79 18.82 -22.00
CA ILE A 13 -20.33 18.98 -20.61
C ILE A 13 -20.54 17.71 -19.80
N GLN A 14 -21.52 16.88 -20.16
CA GLN A 14 -21.74 15.61 -19.47
C GLN A 14 -20.59 14.63 -19.78
N ALA A 15 -20.17 14.54 -21.04
CA ALA A 15 -19.01 13.75 -21.43
C ALA A 15 -17.72 14.25 -20.76
N LEU A 16 -17.55 15.58 -20.65
CA LEU A 16 -16.43 16.17 -19.92
C LEU A 16 -16.43 15.75 -18.43
N MET A 17 -17.58 15.78 -17.77
CA MET A 17 -17.70 15.34 -16.37
C MET A 17 -17.37 13.85 -16.18
N HIS A 18 -17.78 12.99 -17.12
CA HIS A 18 -17.47 11.56 -17.10
C HIS A 18 -16.03 11.23 -17.49
N ALA A 19 -15.29 12.19 -18.07
CA ALA A 19 -13.88 12.05 -18.39
C ALA A 19 -12.94 12.46 -17.23
N LEU A 20 -13.49 13.00 -16.15
CA LEU A 20 -12.76 13.50 -14.99
C LEU A 20 -13.05 12.65 -13.74
N PRO A 21 -12.16 12.64 -12.73
CA PRO A 21 -12.39 11.92 -11.48
C PRO A 21 -13.58 12.45 -10.66
N VAL A 22 -14.03 11.63 -9.72
CA VAL A 22 -15.13 11.98 -8.80
C VAL A 22 -14.62 12.89 -7.70
N SER A 23 -13.46 12.57 -7.14
CA SER A 23 -12.84 13.28 -6.01
C SER A 23 -12.49 14.75 -6.26
N GLY A 24 -12.01 15.05 -7.47
CA GLY A 24 -11.51 16.35 -7.91
C GLY A 24 -11.05 16.29 -9.37
N LEU A 25 -10.24 17.25 -9.81
CA LEU A 25 -9.66 17.23 -11.16
C LEU A 25 -8.45 16.29 -11.29
N GLU A 26 -7.53 16.34 -10.33
CA GLU A 26 -6.40 15.41 -10.26
C GLU A 26 -6.88 14.08 -9.64
N PRO A 27 -6.59 12.93 -10.26
CA PRO A 27 -7.04 11.64 -9.75
C PRO A 27 -6.36 11.32 -8.43
N GLN A 28 -7.11 10.77 -7.48
CA GLN A 28 -6.51 10.28 -6.25
C GLN A 28 -5.63 9.04 -6.51
N CYS A 29 -4.57 8.90 -5.70
CA CYS A 29 -3.75 7.70 -5.68
C CYS A 29 -4.48 6.58 -4.91
N LEU A 30 -5.02 5.58 -5.61
CA LEU A 30 -5.71 4.45 -4.99
C LEU A 30 -4.75 3.48 -4.30
N ALA A 31 -3.63 3.21 -4.97
CA ALA A 31 -2.59 2.36 -4.43
C ALA A 31 -1.22 2.73 -4.99
N SER A 32 -0.19 2.61 -4.15
CA SER A 32 1.22 2.64 -4.55
C SER A 32 1.77 1.22 -4.53
N ILE A 33 2.15 0.72 -5.71
CA ILE A 33 2.77 -0.59 -5.88
C ILE A 33 4.28 -0.45 -5.73
N GLY A 34 4.86 -1.12 -4.73
CA GLY A 34 6.29 -1.19 -4.47
C GLY A 34 6.86 -2.60 -4.66
N GLY A 35 8.07 -2.85 -4.16
CA GLY A 35 8.70 -4.18 -4.15
C GLY A 35 9.29 -4.68 -5.48
N LEU A 36 9.03 -4.00 -6.60
CA LEU A 36 9.58 -4.37 -7.92
C LEU A 36 11.06 -4.01 -8.08
N ILE A 37 11.53 -2.93 -7.45
CA ILE A 37 12.92 -2.49 -7.57
C ILE A 37 13.48 -2.30 -6.17
N GLU A 38 14.59 -2.99 -5.88
CA GLU A 38 15.29 -2.83 -4.62
C GLU A 38 16.00 -1.48 -4.56
N VAL A 39 15.52 -0.62 -3.67
CA VAL A 39 16.16 0.67 -3.36
C VAL A 39 16.18 0.92 -1.84
N PRO A 40 17.12 1.77 -1.36
CA PRO A 40 17.16 2.23 0.02
C PRO A 40 15.80 2.76 0.50
N LYS A 41 15.48 2.55 1.78
CA LYS A 41 14.16 2.87 2.37
C LYS A 41 13.72 4.32 2.11
N ASP A 42 14.66 5.27 2.16
CA ASP A 42 14.44 6.70 1.92
C ASP A 42 14.05 7.06 0.48
N ARG A 43 14.31 6.16 -0.48
CA ARG A 43 14.02 6.35 -1.90
C ARG A 43 12.94 5.43 -2.46
N ARG A 44 12.39 4.52 -1.64
CA ARG A 44 11.37 3.55 -2.08
C ARG A 44 10.18 4.18 -2.77
N TRP A 45 9.73 5.34 -2.29
CA TRP A 45 8.59 6.06 -2.89
C TRP A 45 8.83 6.46 -4.35
N GLN A 46 10.08 6.67 -4.77
CA GLN A 46 10.43 7.06 -6.14
C GLN A 46 10.30 5.91 -7.15
N GLU A 47 10.33 4.67 -6.68
CA GLU A 47 10.32 3.46 -7.52
C GLU A 47 8.99 2.70 -7.35
N THR A 48 7.89 3.45 -7.25
CA THR A 48 6.54 2.88 -7.16
C THR A 48 5.76 3.03 -8.48
N ILE A 49 4.80 2.13 -8.69
CA ILE A 49 3.78 2.26 -9.73
C ILE A 49 2.50 2.76 -9.06
N THR A 50 1.94 3.85 -9.56
CA THR A 50 0.71 4.44 -9.02
C THR A 50 -0.51 3.88 -9.72
N LEU A 51 -1.48 3.39 -8.95
CA LEU A 51 -2.82 3.10 -9.42
C LEU A 51 -3.71 4.32 -9.13
N LEU A 52 -4.36 4.83 -10.17
CA LEU A 52 -5.08 6.10 -10.15
C LEU A 52 -6.59 5.87 -10.10
N GLU A 53 -7.28 6.81 -9.46
CA GLU A 53 -8.73 6.93 -9.54
C GLU A 53 -9.15 7.06 -11.00
N PRO A 54 -10.20 6.33 -11.43
CA PRO A 54 -10.65 6.39 -12.79
C PRO A 54 -11.54 7.61 -13.06
N PRO A 55 -11.90 7.86 -14.32
CA PRO A 55 -12.96 8.80 -14.65
C PRO A 55 -14.29 8.43 -13.97
N ALA A 56 -15.14 9.43 -13.75
CA ALA A 56 -16.41 9.26 -13.08
C ALA A 56 -17.28 8.17 -13.73
N GLY A 57 -17.90 7.33 -12.89
CA GLY A 57 -18.74 6.21 -13.30
C GLY A 57 -17.97 4.91 -13.59
N GLN A 58 -16.65 4.96 -13.73
CA GLN A 58 -15.81 3.76 -13.86
C GLN A 58 -15.46 3.18 -12.48
N ARG A 59 -15.16 1.87 -12.45
CA ARG A 59 -14.98 1.09 -11.20
C ARG A 59 -13.66 0.34 -11.09
N VAL A 60 -12.74 0.60 -12.03
CA VAL A 60 -11.46 -0.09 -12.10
C VAL A 60 -10.33 0.92 -12.03
N PRO A 61 -9.21 0.62 -11.35
CA PRO A 61 -8.06 1.52 -11.31
C PRO A 61 -7.47 1.80 -12.69
N TYR A 62 -6.89 2.98 -12.87
CA TYR A 62 -6.12 3.36 -14.06
C TYR A 62 -4.63 3.34 -13.77
N ILE A 63 -3.83 3.20 -14.82
CA ILE A 63 -2.37 3.10 -14.72
C ILE A 63 -1.68 3.88 -15.85
N ASP A 64 -0.53 4.47 -15.55
CA ASP A 64 0.42 4.91 -16.58
C ASP A 64 1.19 3.69 -17.10
N PRO A 65 0.92 3.22 -18.32
CA PRO A 65 1.48 1.97 -18.82
C PRO A 65 2.98 2.08 -19.11
N VAL A 66 3.49 3.27 -19.47
CA VAL A 66 4.93 3.45 -19.74
C VAL A 66 5.70 3.35 -18.44
N ALA A 67 5.25 4.06 -17.40
CA ALA A 67 5.89 4.03 -16.10
C ALA A 67 5.77 2.66 -15.42
N ALA A 68 4.68 1.93 -15.64
CA ALA A 68 4.50 0.58 -15.14
C ALA A 68 5.45 -0.42 -15.82
N LEU A 69 5.44 -0.46 -17.16
CA LEU A 69 6.29 -1.36 -17.94
C LEU A 69 7.78 -1.10 -17.71
N GLU A 70 8.20 0.17 -17.62
CA GLU A 70 9.60 0.49 -17.36
C GLU A 70 10.09 -0.14 -16.04
N LYS A 71 9.28 -0.07 -14.97
CA LYS A 71 9.64 -0.66 -13.66
C LYS A 71 9.61 -2.18 -13.69
N THR A 72 8.62 -2.77 -14.35
CA THR A 72 8.51 -4.22 -14.53
C THR A 72 9.69 -4.78 -15.32
N LEU A 73 10.08 -4.15 -16.43
CA LEU A 73 11.24 -4.56 -17.22
C LEU A 73 12.55 -4.43 -16.44
N ARG A 74 12.69 -3.39 -15.60
CA ARG A 74 13.85 -3.25 -14.70
C ARG A 74 13.92 -4.36 -13.67
N ARG A 75 12.78 -4.80 -13.10
CA ARG A 75 12.71 -5.98 -12.20
C ARG A 75 13.21 -7.25 -12.89
N GLN A 76 12.94 -7.38 -14.19
CA GLN A 76 13.37 -8.49 -15.03
C GLN A 76 14.83 -8.34 -15.54
N GLY A 77 15.58 -7.34 -15.05
CA GLY A 77 17.01 -7.18 -15.33
C GLY A 77 17.35 -6.27 -16.50
N VAL A 78 16.38 -5.57 -17.10
CA VAL A 78 16.63 -4.62 -18.18
C VAL A 78 17.17 -3.30 -17.62
N GLU A 79 18.24 -2.77 -18.24
CA GLU A 79 18.82 -1.47 -17.88
C GLU A 79 17.80 -0.33 -18.05
N LYS A 80 17.83 0.69 -17.19
CA LYS A 80 16.80 1.72 -17.07
C LYS A 80 16.47 2.46 -18.38
N ALA A 81 17.48 2.90 -19.13
CA ALA A 81 17.24 3.59 -20.40
C ALA A 81 16.64 2.64 -21.46
N SER A 82 17.15 1.42 -21.54
CA SER A 82 16.60 0.37 -22.41
C SER A 82 15.17 -0.01 -22.04
N ALA A 83 14.89 -0.18 -20.75
CA ALA A 83 13.56 -0.49 -20.23
C ALA A 83 12.55 0.60 -20.59
N ARG A 84 12.94 1.88 -20.48
CA ARG A 84 12.10 3.01 -20.87
C ARG A 84 11.80 3.01 -22.37
N ASN A 85 12.80 2.80 -23.22
CA ASN A 85 12.59 2.76 -24.67
C ASN A 85 11.66 1.61 -25.07
N ARG A 86 11.89 0.41 -24.53
CA ARG A 86 11.03 -0.76 -24.75
C ARG A 86 9.60 -0.54 -24.26
N ALA A 87 9.43 0.11 -23.11
CA ALA A 87 8.10 0.47 -22.61
C ALA A 87 7.37 1.42 -23.57
N ILE A 88 8.05 2.44 -24.09
CA ILE A 88 7.47 3.38 -25.07
C ILE A 88 7.06 2.65 -26.36
N GLU A 89 7.91 1.76 -26.88
CA GLU A 89 7.62 0.96 -28.08
C GLU A 89 6.40 0.06 -27.86
N ALA A 90 6.34 -0.67 -26.74
CA ALA A 90 5.22 -1.52 -26.39
C ALA A 90 3.91 -0.73 -26.22
N VAL A 91 3.95 0.43 -25.55
CA VAL A 91 2.76 1.29 -25.38
C VAL A 91 2.31 1.89 -26.72
N THR A 92 3.22 2.16 -27.64
CA THR A 92 2.88 2.61 -29.00
C THR A 92 2.07 1.55 -29.74
N LEU A 93 2.45 0.27 -29.63
CA LEU A 93 1.70 -0.85 -30.19
C LEU A 93 0.34 -1.03 -29.49
N MET A 94 0.34 -1.01 -28.16
CA MET A 94 -0.89 -1.10 -27.36
C MET A 94 -1.90 0.00 -27.74
N ARG A 95 -1.41 1.21 -28.01
CA ARG A 95 -2.24 2.34 -28.44
C ARG A 95 -2.81 2.17 -29.85
N ALA A 96 -2.16 1.41 -30.72
CA ALA A 96 -2.69 1.08 -32.04
C ALA A 96 -3.77 -0.03 -31.96
N ASP A 97 -3.65 -0.93 -30.99
CA ASP A 97 -4.56 -2.08 -30.82
C ASP A 97 -5.83 -1.74 -30.01
N LEU A 98 -5.71 -0.86 -29.00
CA LEU A 98 -6.82 -0.48 -28.13
C LEU A 98 -7.60 0.72 -28.67
N ALA A 99 -8.91 0.74 -28.40
CA ALA A 99 -9.79 1.82 -28.81
C ALA A 99 -9.40 3.16 -28.16
N GLU A 100 -9.55 4.25 -28.93
CA GLU A 100 -9.08 5.59 -28.56
C GLU A 100 -9.83 6.21 -27.37
N ASP A 101 -11.01 5.70 -27.04
CA ASP A 101 -11.86 6.12 -25.92
C ASP A 101 -11.44 5.47 -24.59
N ARG A 102 -10.57 4.46 -24.61
CA ARG A 102 -9.98 3.85 -23.41
C ARG A 102 -8.89 4.70 -22.78
N TRP A 103 -8.25 5.54 -23.59
CA TRP A 103 -7.12 6.36 -23.17
C TRP A 103 -7.58 7.68 -22.57
N VAL A 104 -7.07 7.99 -21.39
CA VAL A 104 -7.43 9.19 -20.62
C VAL A 104 -6.18 10.00 -20.32
N LYS A 105 -6.30 11.33 -20.37
CA LYS A 105 -5.32 12.25 -19.80
C LYS A 105 -5.90 12.88 -18.55
N PHE A 106 -5.30 12.58 -17.42
CA PHE A 106 -5.67 13.19 -16.16
C PHE A 106 -5.03 14.57 -16.02
N PHE A 107 -5.72 15.45 -15.29
CA PHE A 107 -5.13 16.71 -14.84
C PHE A 107 -4.00 16.38 -13.84
N ASP A 108 -2.89 17.10 -13.96
CA ASP A 108 -1.75 17.07 -13.03
C ASP A 108 -1.39 18.55 -12.81
N ASP A 109 -1.48 19.01 -11.58
CA ASP A 109 -1.31 20.42 -11.22
C ASP A 109 0.08 20.95 -11.55
N LEU A 110 1.08 20.06 -11.62
CA LEU A 110 2.47 20.39 -11.87
C LEU A 110 2.87 20.21 -13.34
N LYS A 111 2.17 19.35 -14.10
CA LYS A 111 2.57 18.94 -15.45
C LYS A 111 1.41 18.98 -16.46
N PRO A 112 1.38 19.95 -17.39
CA PRO A 112 0.37 20.01 -18.45
C PRO A 112 0.48 18.87 -19.47
N GLU A 113 1.65 18.24 -19.56
CA GLU A 113 1.97 17.14 -20.46
C GLU A 113 1.91 15.78 -19.75
N SER A 114 0.94 15.61 -18.85
CA SER A 114 0.72 14.38 -18.09
C SER A 114 0.61 13.15 -19.02
N PRO A 115 1.09 11.98 -18.57
CA PRO A 115 1.05 10.76 -19.37
C PRO A 115 -0.38 10.32 -19.64
N GLU A 116 -0.55 9.54 -20.71
CA GLU A 116 -1.85 8.90 -20.97
C GLU A 116 -1.97 7.63 -20.13
N CYS A 117 -3.15 7.47 -19.55
CA CYS A 117 -3.48 6.33 -18.70
C CYS A 117 -4.59 5.50 -19.36
N LEU A 118 -4.70 4.25 -18.95
CA LEU A 118 -5.79 3.36 -19.35
C LEU A 118 -6.24 2.49 -18.15
N PRO A 119 -7.40 1.82 -18.23
CA PRO A 119 -7.81 0.83 -17.24
C PRO A 119 -6.75 -0.25 -17.04
N LEU A 120 -6.40 -0.53 -15.78
CA LEU A 120 -5.45 -1.59 -15.44
C LEU A 120 -5.86 -2.98 -16.01
N PRO A 121 -7.15 -3.38 -16.02
CA PRO A 121 -7.55 -4.63 -16.66
C PRO A 121 -7.26 -4.69 -18.17
N ASP A 122 -7.45 -3.57 -18.88
CA ASP A 122 -7.16 -3.50 -20.33
C ASP A 122 -5.64 -3.62 -20.59
N PHE A 123 -4.83 -2.99 -19.74
CA PHE A 123 -3.36 -3.10 -19.75
C PHE A 123 -2.90 -4.55 -19.54
N VAL A 124 -3.39 -5.23 -18.50
CA VAL A 124 -3.00 -6.63 -18.21
C VAL A 124 -3.48 -7.57 -19.31
N ALA A 125 -4.72 -7.41 -19.79
CA ALA A 125 -5.28 -8.25 -20.86
C ALA A 125 -4.45 -8.16 -22.15
N TRP A 126 -4.03 -6.95 -22.54
CA TRP A 126 -3.18 -6.76 -23.71
C TRP A 126 -1.82 -7.46 -23.53
N LEU A 127 -1.16 -7.32 -22.36
CA LEU A 127 0.11 -7.97 -22.07
C LEU A 127 0.01 -9.50 -22.11
N ARG A 128 -1.07 -10.09 -21.56
CA ARG A 128 -1.32 -11.53 -21.66
C ARG A 128 -1.50 -11.98 -23.11
N SER A 129 -2.20 -11.20 -23.92
CA SER A 129 -2.40 -11.53 -25.34
C SER A 129 -1.09 -11.54 -26.13
N MET A 130 -0.20 -10.59 -25.85
CA MET A 130 1.12 -10.50 -26.48
C MET A 130 2.05 -11.64 -26.08
N GLY A 131 1.98 -12.10 -24.83
CA GLY A 131 2.75 -13.26 -24.35
C GLY A 131 2.35 -14.60 -24.97
N ASN A 132 1.14 -14.69 -25.54
CA ASN A 132 0.61 -15.91 -26.17
C ASN A 132 0.84 -15.96 -27.70
N LEU A 133 1.46 -14.93 -28.29
CA LEU A 133 1.74 -14.90 -29.73
C LEU A 133 3.05 -15.67 -30.02
N GLU A 134 2.93 -16.81 -30.71
CA GLU A 134 4.05 -17.47 -31.38
C GLU A 134 4.59 -16.53 -32.47
N ASN A 135 5.69 -15.82 -32.21
CA ASN A 135 6.28 -14.74 -33.03
C ASN A 135 5.45 -13.45 -33.13
N PRO A 136 5.63 -12.48 -32.21
CA PRO A 136 5.12 -11.14 -32.42
C PRO A 136 5.87 -10.47 -33.58
N GLN A 137 5.26 -10.43 -34.77
CA GLN A 137 5.74 -9.61 -35.88
C GLN A 137 5.67 -8.13 -35.47
N GLY A 138 6.83 -7.50 -35.25
CA GLY A 138 6.92 -6.08 -34.88
C GLY A 138 8.06 -5.75 -33.92
N PHE A 139 8.62 -6.75 -33.23
CA PHE A 139 9.76 -6.58 -32.32
C PHE A 139 11.07 -7.10 -32.95
N GLU A 140 11.63 -6.38 -33.91
CA GLU A 140 13.00 -6.66 -34.37
C GLU A 140 14.00 -6.25 -33.27
N GLY A 141 14.39 -7.20 -32.42
CA GLY A 141 15.42 -6.99 -31.37
C GLY A 141 15.20 -7.75 -30.07
N LEU A 142 14.02 -8.34 -29.86
CA LEU A 142 13.79 -9.29 -28.77
C LEU A 142 14.26 -10.67 -29.23
N ALA A 143 15.19 -11.28 -28.49
CA ALA A 143 15.38 -12.71 -28.59
C ALA A 143 13.99 -13.36 -28.42
N SER A 144 13.61 -14.16 -29.40
CA SER A 144 12.25 -14.62 -29.72
C SER A 144 11.61 -15.58 -28.70
N GLU A 145 11.95 -15.50 -27.41
CA GLU A 145 11.49 -16.44 -26.38
C GLU A 145 11.08 -15.77 -25.05
N GLU A 146 11.32 -14.47 -24.82
CA GLU A 146 10.99 -13.82 -23.53
C GLU A 146 9.67 -13.04 -23.55
N MET A 147 8.71 -13.45 -22.72
CA MET A 147 7.48 -12.69 -22.45
C MET A 147 7.82 -11.28 -21.95
N LEU A 148 7.08 -10.27 -22.42
CA LEU A 148 7.32 -8.87 -22.04
C LEU A 148 7.18 -8.64 -20.53
N VAL A 149 6.25 -9.36 -19.89
CA VAL A 149 6.03 -9.37 -18.44
C VAL A 149 5.73 -10.81 -18.02
N THR A 150 6.28 -11.24 -16.87
CA THR A 150 6.07 -12.60 -16.36
C THR A 150 4.63 -12.80 -15.83
N PRO A 151 4.06 -14.01 -15.93
CA PRO A 151 2.68 -14.28 -15.49
C PRO A 151 2.40 -13.91 -14.04
N ASP A 152 3.34 -14.13 -13.13
CA ASP A 152 3.18 -13.86 -11.69
C ASP A 152 3.04 -12.35 -11.39
N ILE A 153 3.72 -11.48 -12.16
CA ILE A 153 3.55 -10.03 -12.05
C ILE A 153 2.18 -9.60 -12.58
N LEU A 154 1.68 -10.24 -13.65
CA LEU A 154 0.35 -9.97 -14.19
C LEU A 154 -0.76 -10.40 -13.22
N ASP A 155 -0.61 -11.59 -12.61
CA ASP A 155 -1.50 -12.07 -11.55
C ASP A 155 -1.49 -11.12 -10.35
N PHE A 156 -0.31 -10.63 -9.96
CA PHE A 156 -0.18 -9.63 -8.91
C PHE A 156 -0.89 -8.33 -9.26
N PHE A 157 -0.77 -7.81 -10.49
CA PHE A 157 -1.48 -6.59 -10.90
C PHE A 157 -3.00 -6.75 -10.84
N GLU A 158 -3.54 -7.89 -11.25
CA GLU A 158 -4.98 -8.17 -11.16
C GLU A 158 -5.45 -8.20 -9.70
N GLN A 159 -4.67 -8.84 -8.82
CA GLN A 159 -4.99 -8.89 -7.39
C GLN A 159 -4.88 -7.49 -6.75
N ALA A 160 -3.84 -6.72 -7.07
CA ALA A 160 -3.67 -5.34 -6.61
C ALA A 160 -4.82 -4.44 -7.10
N ALA A 161 -5.29 -4.63 -8.33
CA ALA A 161 -6.45 -3.92 -8.86
C ALA A 161 -7.71 -4.19 -8.02
N GLN A 162 -7.96 -5.46 -7.68
CA GLN A 162 -9.12 -5.84 -6.89
C GLN A 162 -9.03 -5.32 -5.45
N VAL A 163 -7.83 -5.32 -4.85
CA VAL A 163 -7.59 -4.73 -3.52
C VAL A 163 -7.86 -3.22 -3.57
N ALA A 164 -7.30 -2.50 -4.54
CA ALA A 164 -7.52 -1.06 -4.70
C ALA A 164 -9.00 -0.73 -4.99
N ALA A 165 -9.72 -1.59 -5.71
CA ALA A 165 -11.13 -1.37 -6.02
C ALA A 165 -12.06 -1.56 -4.80
N THR A 166 -11.75 -2.56 -3.96
CA THR A 166 -12.61 -2.98 -2.83
C THR A 166 -12.28 -2.28 -1.51
N THR A 167 -11.07 -1.75 -1.34
CA THR A 167 -10.65 -1.13 -0.08
C THR A 167 -11.38 0.20 0.14
N PRO A 168 -12.08 0.39 1.27
CA PRO A 168 -12.69 1.68 1.60
C PRO A 168 -11.60 2.72 1.91
N MET A 169 -11.42 3.69 1.03
CA MET A 169 -10.33 4.67 1.11
C MET A 169 -10.80 6.12 0.93
N PHE A 170 -11.92 6.34 0.25
CA PHE A 170 -12.42 7.68 -0.03
C PHE A 170 -13.19 8.23 1.15
N ARG A 171 -12.71 9.36 1.70
CA ARG A 171 -13.37 10.09 2.79
C ARG A 171 -13.39 11.56 2.49
N GLY A 172 -14.50 12.22 2.81
CA GLY A 172 -14.60 13.65 2.62
C GLY A 172 -15.91 14.24 3.14
N PRO A 173 -16.18 15.50 2.74
CA PRO A 173 -17.36 16.34 3.00
C PRO A 173 -18.71 15.68 3.23
N ASP A 174 -18.94 14.56 2.58
CA ASP A 174 -20.24 13.95 2.49
C ASP A 174 -20.26 12.53 3.09
N ASN A 175 -19.12 11.99 3.56
CA ASN A 175 -19.01 10.59 4.02
C ASN A 175 -17.94 10.28 5.10
N TRP A 176 -17.57 11.21 5.98
CA TRP A 176 -16.55 10.94 7.04
C TRP A 176 -16.76 9.69 7.88
N ASN A 177 -18.03 9.36 8.17
CA ASN A 177 -18.34 8.24 9.06
C ASN A 177 -18.20 6.89 8.36
N GLU A 178 -18.30 6.86 7.03
CA GLU A 178 -18.29 5.62 6.24
C GLU A 178 -17.53 5.85 4.94
N ALA A 179 -16.29 5.36 4.90
CA ALA A 179 -15.43 5.49 3.73
C ALA A 179 -16.02 4.72 2.54
N TRP A 180 -15.89 5.27 1.34
CA TRP A 180 -16.23 4.55 0.13
C TRP A 180 -15.02 3.81 -0.43
N SER A 181 -15.27 2.62 -0.96
CA SER A 181 -14.37 1.97 -1.90
C SER A 181 -14.63 2.51 -3.32
N LEU A 182 -13.75 2.21 -4.27
CA LEU A 182 -13.97 2.58 -5.66
C LEU A 182 -15.26 1.93 -6.22
N GLU A 183 -15.55 0.68 -5.83
CA GLU A 183 -16.76 -0.04 -6.24
C GLU A 183 -18.04 0.69 -5.81
N ASN A 184 -18.02 1.33 -4.64
CA ASN A 184 -19.18 1.98 -4.04
C ASN A 184 -19.17 3.51 -4.15
N LEU A 185 -18.15 4.08 -4.79
CA LEU A 185 -18.01 5.53 -4.98
C LEU A 185 -19.24 6.09 -5.75
N PRO A 186 -19.70 7.31 -5.49
CA PRO A 186 -20.71 7.94 -6.35
C PRO A 186 -20.26 7.97 -7.81
N ALA A 187 -21.18 7.71 -8.75
CA ALA A 187 -20.84 7.69 -10.18
C ALA A 187 -20.51 9.08 -10.75
N LEU A 188 -20.86 10.13 -10.03
CA LEU A 188 -20.57 11.53 -10.36
C LEU A 188 -20.13 12.24 -9.07
N PRO A 189 -19.35 13.32 -9.18
CA PRO A 189 -18.96 14.13 -8.03
C PRO A 189 -20.16 14.58 -7.20
N LEU A 190 -19.98 14.55 -5.89
CA LEU A 190 -20.95 15.11 -4.95
C LEU A 190 -20.82 16.64 -4.90
N PRO A 191 -21.83 17.36 -4.37
CA PRO A 191 -21.87 18.81 -4.48
C PRO A 191 -20.62 19.53 -3.98
N LYS A 192 -19.98 19.02 -2.93
CA LYS A 192 -18.77 19.63 -2.37
C LYS A 192 -17.48 19.16 -3.04
N ALA A 193 -17.49 17.99 -3.69
CA ALA A 193 -16.37 17.54 -4.52
C ALA A 193 -16.27 18.34 -5.84
N MET A 194 -17.32 19.06 -6.23
CA MET A 194 -17.29 19.96 -7.39
C MET A 194 -16.36 21.18 -7.23
N ILE A 195 -15.92 21.45 -5.99
CA ILE A 195 -15.08 22.57 -5.62
C ILE A 195 -13.65 22.06 -5.43
N GLU A 196 -12.71 22.68 -6.15
CA GLU A 196 -11.29 22.40 -6.08
C GLU A 196 -10.62 23.41 -5.13
N PHE A 197 -9.74 22.90 -4.28
CA PHE A 197 -8.85 23.71 -3.46
C PHE A 197 -7.65 24.14 -4.30
N VAL A 198 -7.42 25.45 -4.45
CA VAL A 198 -6.41 26.02 -5.34
C VAL A 198 -5.49 26.96 -4.55
N PRO A 199 -4.43 26.45 -3.89
CA PRO A 199 -3.52 27.27 -3.10
C PRO A 199 -2.64 28.20 -3.95
N GLY A 200 -2.50 27.87 -5.24
CA GLY A 200 -1.79 28.66 -6.23
C GLY A 200 -2.15 28.21 -7.65
N PRO A 201 -1.66 28.92 -8.69
CA PRO A 201 -1.95 28.58 -10.07
C PRO A 201 -1.47 27.17 -10.45
N PRO A 202 -2.34 26.34 -11.05
CA PRO A 202 -1.87 25.18 -11.80
C PRO A 202 -0.93 25.59 -12.91
N TRP A 203 0.16 24.83 -13.07
CA TRP A 203 1.20 25.06 -14.07
C TRP A 203 1.84 26.45 -13.97
N ASP A 204 2.10 26.89 -12.74
CA ASP A 204 2.85 28.13 -12.50
C ASP A 204 4.29 27.98 -13.02
N ASP A 205 4.53 28.55 -14.21
CA ASP A 205 5.86 28.65 -14.79
C ASP A 205 6.57 29.95 -14.35
N CYS A 206 5.93 30.77 -13.51
CA CYS A 206 6.48 32.05 -13.09
C CYS A 206 7.35 31.88 -11.86
N ASP A 207 8.62 32.31 -11.94
CA ASP A 207 9.53 32.36 -10.79
C ASP A 207 9.19 33.50 -9.79
N VAL A 208 8.05 34.19 -9.98
CA VAL A 208 7.59 35.30 -9.15
C VAL A 208 6.34 34.89 -8.41
N ASP A 209 6.22 35.35 -7.16
CA ASP A 209 5.01 35.17 -6.35
C ASP A 209 3.78 35.55 -7.17
N TRP A 210 2.87 34.59 -7.33
CA TRP A 210 1.69 34.74 -8.16
C TRP A 210 0.73 35.81 -7.66
N GLU A 211 0.86 36.20 -6.39
CA GLU A 211 0.12 37.30 -5.77
C GLU A 211 0.71 38.69 -6.09
N THR A 212 1.89 38.76 -6.74
CA THR A 212 2.60 40.00 -7.07
C THR A 212 2.54 40.36 -8.57
N GLN A 213 3.13 41.51 -8.98
CA GLN A 213 2.84 42.12 -10.29
C GLN A 213 3.33 41.31 -11.50
N ASP A 214 2.46 41.26 -12.52
CA ASP A 214 2.57 40.57 -13.83
C ASP A 214 2.52 39.03 -13.79
N ASN A 215 1.71 38.44 -12.89
CA ASN A 215 1.36 37.03 -12.98
C ASN A 215 0.11 36.79 -13.87
N PRO A 216 0.16 35.88 -14.87
CA PRO A 216 -0.99 35.55 -15.73
C PRO A 216 -2.21 35.02 -14.99
N PHE A 217 -2.01 34.28 -13.89
CA PHE A 217 -3.09 33.76 -13.05
C PHE A 217 -3.83 34.87 -12.34
N LEU A 218 -3.13 35.83 -11.74
CA LEU A 218 -3.77 36.98 -11.10
C LEU A 218 -4.62 37.77 -12.10
N ARG A 219 -4.15 37.96 -13.34
CA ARG A 219 -4.93 38.60 -14.42
C ARG A 219 -6.19 37.80 -14.77
N TRP A 220 -6.05 36.49 -14.93
CA TRP A 220 -7.18 35.61 -15.21
C TRP A 220 -8.19 35.62 -14.06
N ARG A 221 -7.73 35.51 -12.81
CA ARG A 221 -8.52 35.56 -11.58
C ARG A 221 -9.34 36.83 -11.50
N GLU A 222 -8.73 37.99 -11.71
CA GLU A 222 -9.46 39.27 -11.72
C GLU A 222 -10.42 39.41 -12.91
N ALA A 223 -10.10 38.83 -14.07
CA ALA A 223 -11.03 38.76 -15.20
C ALA A 223 -12.22 37.82 -14.93
N MET A 224 -12.03 36.77 -14.14
CA MET A 224 -13.09 35.83 -13.72
C MET A 224 -13.97 36.38 -12.61
N ARG A 225 -13.51 37.33 -11.78
CA ARG A 225 -14.32 37.96 -10.72
C ARG A 225 -15.71 38.43 -11.17
N PRO A 226 -15.86 39.24 -12.25
CA PRO A 226 -17.18 39.62 -12.75
C PRO A 226 -17.98 38.47 -13.38
N VAL A 227 -17.31 37.41 -13.86
CA VAL A 227 -17.96 36.21 -14.42
C VAL A 227 -18.53 35.35 -13.29
N ALA A 228 -17.73 35.06 -12.26
CA ALA A 228 -18.13 34.32 -11.07
C ALA A 228 -19.34 34.97 -10.38
N HIS A 229 -19.35 36.30 -10.25
CA HIS A 229 -20.50 37.02 -9.68
C HIS A 229 -21.78 36.88 -10.52
N LYS A 230 -21.67 36.86 -11.86
CA LYS A 230 -22.83 36.62 -12.73
C LYS A 230 -23.34 35.19 -12.62
N LEU A 231 -22.43 34.22 -12.55
CA LEU A 231 -22.76 32.81 -12.35
C LEU A 231 -23.45 32.59 -11.01
N GLU A 232 -22.88 33.12 -9.92
CA GLU A 232 -23.49 33.08 -8.59
C GLU A 232 -24.92 33.65 -8.59
N LYS A 233 -25.12 34.81 -9.22
CA LYS A 233 -26.46 35.41 -9.34
C LYS A 233 -27.44 34.53 -10.12
N ALA A 234 -26.97 33.80 -11.13
CA ALA A 234 -27.80 32.94 -11.96
C ALA A 234 -28.10 31.58 -11.29
N LEU A 235 -27.13 31.03 -10.57
CA LEU A 235 -27.15 29.68 -10.00
C LEU A 235 -27.62 29.66 -8.54
N GLY A 236 -27.52 30.78 -7.83
CA GLY A 236 -27.87 30.91 -6.42
C GLY A 236 -26.82 30.39 -5.43
N GLU A 237 -25.66 29.95 -5.92
CA GLU A 237 -24.53 29.42 -5.15
C GLU A 237 -23.22 29.98 -5.75
N PRO A 238 -22.23 30.39 -4.91
CA PRO A 238 -20.95 30.87 -5.41
C PRO A 238 -20.16 29.76 -6.11
N VAL A 239 -19.55 30.10 -7.24
CA VAL A 239 -18.67 29.21 -8.03
C VAL A 239 -17.19 29.46 -7.78
N TYR A 240 -16.85 30.50 -7.02
CA TYR A 240 -15.48 30.90 -6.71
C TYR A 240 -15.46 31.64 -5.37
N TYR A 241 -14.65 31.17 -4.44
CA TYR A 241 -14.24 31.90 -3.25
C TYR A 241 -12.85 32.52 -3.50
N PHE A 242 -12.80 33.85 -3.46
CA PHE A 242 -11.56 34.59 -3.73
C PHE A 242 -10.86 34.88 -2.40
N LYS A 243 -9.74 34.21 -2.18
CA LYS A 243 -8.86 34.44 -1.04
C LYS A 243 -8.39 35.89 -0.91
N GLY A 244 -8.15 36.30 0.33
CA GLY A 244 -7.42 37.53 0.61
C GLY A 244 -5.97 37.42 0.12
N LEU A 245 -5.56 38.31 -0.80
CA LEU A 245 -4.15 38.37 -1.20
C LEU A 245 -3.28 38.74 0.02
N GLY A 246 -2.17 38.04 0.21
CA GLY A 246 -1.26 38.16 1.34
C GLY A 246 -1.71 37.48 2.64
N ASP A 247 -2.82 36.73 2.61
CA ASP A 247 -3.23 35.88 3.74
C ASP A 247 -2.77 34.43 3.50
N GLU A 248 -1.71 34.03 4.17
CA GLU A 248 -1.13 32.67 4.06
C GLU A 248 -2.02 31.58 4.69
N LEU A 249 -3.10 31.96 5.40
CA LEU A 249 -4.04 31.03 6.03
C LEU A 249 -5.36 30.91 5.25
N ASP A 250 -5.45 31.58 4.10
CA ASP A 250 -6.62 31.62 3.23
C ASP A 250 -6.22 31.20 1.81
N ASP A 251 -7.10 30.47 1.12
CA ASP A 251 -6.83 29.88 -0.20
C ASP A 251 -8.06 29.99 -1.10
N ASP A 252 -7.85 30.01 -2.42
CA ASP A 252 -8.95 30.09 -3.38
C ASP A 252 -9.68 28.73 -3.44
N ASP A 253 -11.00 28.73 -3.34
CA ASP A 253 -11.84 27.57 -3.62
C ASP A 253 -12.62 27.81 -4.91
N VAL A 254 -12.49 26.90 -5.87
CA VAL A 254 -12.89 27.17 -7.25
C VAL A 254 -13.71 26.01 -7.79
N HIS A 255 -14.88 26.29 -8.35
CA HIS A 255 -15.63 25.26 -9.08
C HIS A 255 -14.77 24.72 -10.23
N ARG A 256 -14.65 23.39 -10.34
CA ARG A 256 -13.75 22.71 -11.29
C ARG A 256 -13.77 23.24 -12.73
N PHE A 257 -14.93 23.69 -13.22
CA PHE A 257 -15.04 24.30 -14.56
C PHE A 257 -14.18 25.56 -14.74
N LEU A 258 -14.02 26.36 -13.70
CA LEU A 258 -13.19 27.56 -13.78
C LEU A 258 -11.70 27.19 -13.75
N VAL A 259 -11.30 26.12 -13.05
CA VAL A 259 -9.94 25.58 -13.14
C VAL A 259 -9.65 25.07 -14.56
N LEU A 260 -10.59 24.33 -15.18
CA LEU A 260 -10.47 23.92 -16.58
C LEU A 260 -10.39 25.13 -17.53
N HIS A 261 -11.15 26.20 -17.26
CA HIS A 261 -11.08 27.44 -18.03
C HIS A 261 -9.68 28.09 -17.89
N TRP A 262 -9.08 28.06 -16.69
CA TRP A 262 -7.69 28.49 -16.50
C TRP A 262 -6.73 27.69 -17.37
N CYS A 263 -6.82 26.35 -17.34
CA CYS A 263 -5.99 25.48 -18.18
C CYS A 263 -6.10 25.83 -19.67
N CYS A 264 -7.32 26.02 -20.17
CA CYS A 264 -7.59 26.45 -21.54
C CYS A 264 -7.03 27.84 -21.86
N THR A 265 -6.95 28.74 -20.88
CA THR A 265 -6.46 30.11 -21.07
C THR A 265 -4.93 30.17 -21.05
N HIS A 266 -4.30 29.45 -20.13
CA HIS A 266 -2.86 29.51 -19.88
C HIS A 266 -2.06 28.67 -20.88
N LYS A 267 -2.46 27.40 -21.08
CA LYS A 267 -1.78 26.47 -21.98
C LYS A 267 -2.78 25.76 -22.92
N PRO A 268 -3.38 26.50 -23.87
CA PRO A 268 -4.40 25.96 -24.79
C PRO A 268 -3.93 24.79 -25.65
N GLU A 269 -2.63 24.71 -25.92
CA GLU A 269 -2.01 23.68 -26.77
C GLU A 269 -1.54 22.44 -25.98
N SER A 270 -1.70 22.43 -24.66
CA SER A 270 -1.27 21.32 -23.82
C SER A 270 -1.99 20.02 -24.19
N ALA A 271 -1.31 18.90 -23.95
CA ALA A 271 -1.91 17.59 -24.18
C ALA A 271 -3.21 17.39 -23.38
N PHE A 272 -3.28 17.91 -22.15
CA PHE A 272 -4.51 17.86 -21.35
C PHE A 272 -5.66 18.66 -21.98
N VAL A 273 -5.43 19.91 -22.41
CA VAL A 273 -6.50 20.71 -23.06
C VAL A 273 -6.96 20.07 -24.37
N ARG A 274 -6.06 19.50 -25.16
CA ARG A 274 -6.43 18.73 -26.37
C ARG A 274 -7.32 17.53 -26.05
N PHE A 275 -7.07 16.85 -24.94
CA PHE A 275 -7.95 15.79 -24.44
C PHE A 275 -9.33 16.35 -24.07
N LEU A 276 -9.42 17.48 -23.36
CA LEU A 276 -10.71 18.12 -23.02
C LEU A 276 -11.53 18.47 -24.27
N LEU A 277 -10.89 19.02 -25.31
CA LEU A 277 -11.55 19.32 -26.59
C LEU A 277 -12.10 18.05 -27.24
N LYS A 278 -11.29 16.98 -27.29
CA LYS A 278 -11.69 15.69 -27.86
C LYS A 278 -12.91 15.13 -27.13
N VAL A 279 -12.89 15.06 -25.79
CA VAL A 279 -13.98 14.42 -25.03
C VAL A 279 -15.25 15.26 -24.99
N SER A 280 -15.13 16.59 -24.97
CA SER A 280 -16.29 17.49 -24.97
C SER A 280 -16.89 17.70 -26.37
N GLY A 281 -16.16 17.33 -27.42
CA GLY A 281 -16.57 17.59 -28.81
C GLY A 281 -16.55 19.06 -29.20
N ALA A 282 -15.94 19.94 -28.39
CA ALA A 282 -15.78 21.35 -28.72
C ALA A 282 -14.90 21.50 -29.97
N LYS A 283 -15.29 22.40 -30.86
CA LYS A 283 -14.58 22.70 -32.11
C LYS A 283 -13.21 23.32 -31.86
N ASP A 284 -13.12 24.20 -30.85
CA ASP A 284 -11.91 24.91 -30.48
C ASP A 284 -11.92 25.32 -28.99
N VAL A 285 -10.77 25.82 -28.51
CA VAL A 285 -10.56 26.21 -27.11
C VAL A 285 -11.50 27.33 -26.68
N GLU A 286 -11.85 28.26 -27.57
CA GLU A 286 -12.73 29.37 -27.22
C GLU A 286 -14.19 28.92 -27.06
N GLU A 287 -14.65 27.96 -27.87
CA GLU A 287 -15.95 27.32 -27.68
C GLU A 287 -16.03 26.57 -26.34
N LEU A 288 -14.98 25.82 -25.97
CA LEU A 288 -14.92 25.14 -24.68
C LEU A 288 -14.91 26.13 -23.52
N LYS A 289 -14.09 27.18 -23.57
CA LYS A 289 -14.06 28.24 -22.55
C LYS A 289 -15.42 28.91 -22.37
N ALA A 290 -16.11 29.22 -23.46
CA ALA A 290 -17.45 29.80 -23.42
C ALA A 290 -18.45 28.85 -22.74
N ALA A 291 -18.38 27.55 -23.03
CA ALA A 291 -19.24 26.55 -22.39
C ALA A 291 -18.99 26.41 -20.88
N LEU A 292 -17.73 26.46 -20.43
CA LEU A 292 -17.36 26.32 -19.01
C LEU A 292 -17.88 27.46 -18.11
N ILE A 293 -18.23 28.61 -18.69
CA ILE A 293 -18.78 29.78 -17.98
C ILE A 293 -20.23 30.08 -18.35
N ASP A 294 -20.90 29.20 -19.09
CA ASP A 294 -22.32 29.32 -19.39
C ASP A 294 -23.14 28.72 -18.22
N PRO A 295 -24.01 29.49 -17.54
CA PRO A 295 -24.83 28.98 -16.45
C PRO A 295 -25.73 27.79 -16.86
N ALA A 296 -26.10 27.66 -18.15
CA ALA A 296 -26.91 26.53 -18.63
C ALA A 296 -26.19 25.17 -18.48
N ASN A 297 -24.86 25.18 -18.39
CA ASN A 297 -24.03 23.98 -18.28
C ASN A 297 -23.79 23.52 -16.83
N TYR A 298 -24.21 24.31 -15.84
CA TYR A 298 -24.11 23.97 -14.42
C TYR A 298 -25.33 23.16 -13.98
N THR A 299 -25.54 22.01 -14.62
CA THR A 299 -26.70 21.14 -14.40
C THR A 299 -26.58 20.24 -13.16
N HIS A 300 -25.36 20.06 -12.65
CA HIS A 300 -25.08 19.26 -11.46
C HIS A 300 -25.10 20.15 -10.22
N SER A 301 -25.62 19.61 -9.11
CA SER A 301 -25.59 20.31 -7.84
C SER A 301 -24.15 20.50 -7.36
N PHE A 302 -23.81 21.69 -6.90
CA PHE A 302 -22.55 22.01 -6.25
C PHE A 302 -22.83 22.84 -4.98
N LYS A 303 -21.87 22.87 -4.07
CA LYS A 303 -21.95 23.67 -2.85
C LYS A 303 -20.57 24.11 -2.42
N MET A 304 -20.40 25.42 -2.22
CA MET A 304 -19.16 25.97 -1.69
C MET A 304 -18.95 25.47 -0.25
N ASN A 305 -17.76 24.94 0.01
CA ASN A 305 -17.27 24.46 1.31
C ASN A 305 -15.96 25.17 1.63
N GLY A 306 -15.59 25.20 2.91
CA GLY A 306 -14.37 25.86 3.36
C GLY A 306 -13.10 25.08 2.99
N SER A 307 -12.08 25.88 2.70
CA SER A 307 -10.81 25.68 1.97
C SER A 307 -9.77 24.74 2.57
N PHE A 308 -10.10 23.50 2.96
CA PHE A 308 -9.06 22.44 3.16
C PHE A 308 -9.58 21.01 2.96
N VAL A 309 -10.81 20.85 2.48
CA VAL A 309 -11.55 19.62 2.75
C VAL A 309 -12.28 19.13 1.51
N GLY A 310 -11.59 18.29 0.72
CA GLY A 310 -12.12 17.56 -0.43
C GLY A 310 -12.43 16.09 -0.13
N LEU A 311 -12.85 15.36 -1.16
CA LEU A 311 -12.94 13.89 -1.10
C LEU A 311 -11.55 13.31 -1.36
N GLU A 312 -10.90 12.77 -0.34
CA GLU A 312 -9.52 12.28 -0.42
C GLU A 312 -9.46 10.76 -0.31
N ALA A 313 -8.48 10.13 -0.96
CA ALA A 313 -8.21 8.70 -0.82
C ALA A 313 -7.04 8.43 0.14
N LEU A 314 -7.27 7.58 1.14
CA LEU A 314 -6.20 6.96 1.93
C LEU A 314 -5.56 5.83 1.12
N SER A 315 -4.53 6.17 0.34
CA SER A 315 -3.87 5.26 -0.59
C SER A 315 -3.39 3.95 0.06
N CYS A 316 -3.61 2.83 -0.62
CA CYS A 316 -3.07 1.53 -0.22
C CYS A 316 -1.57 1.43 -0.55
N ARG A 317 -0.82 0.64 0.23
CA ARG A 317 0.57 0.31 -0.11
C ARG A 317 0.70 -1.20 -0.30
N ILE A 318 0.97 -1.60 -1.52
CA ILE A 318 1.02 -3.01 -1.92
C ILE A 318 2.42 -3.28 -2.46
N ASP A 319 3.21 -4.08 -1.75
CA ASP A 319 4.54 -4.47 -2.21
C ASP A 319 4.46 -5.80 -2.97
N TYR A 320 4.99 -5.82 -4.20
CA TYR A 320 5.16 -7.07 -4.93
C TYR A 320 6.17 -7.96 -4.20
N LEU A 321 5.74 -9.21 -3.92
CA LEU A 321 6.57 -10.25 -3.34
C LEU A 321 6.79 -11.34 -4.40
N PRO A 322 8.04 -11.57 -4.84
CA PRO A 322 8.31 -12.66 -5.77
C PRO A 322 7.92 -14.01 -5.16
N PRO A 323 7.41 -14.98 -5.95
CA PRO A 323 6.93 -16.27 -5.43
C PRO A 323 7.95 -17.04 -4.59
N GLU A 324 9.24 -16.89 -4.89
CA GLU A 324 10.36 -17.52 -4.18
C GLU A 324 10.66 -16.88 -2.81
N VAL A 325 10.27 -15.62 -2.61
CA VAL A 325 10.55 -14.88 -1.38
C VAL A 325 9.51 -15.23 -0.33
N HIS A 326 9.98 -15.58 0.86
CA HIS A 326 9.12 -15.82 2.01
C HIS A 326 9.13 -14.59 2.90
N LYS A 327 7.96 -13.96 3.06
CA LYS A 327 7.73 -12.86 4.00
C LYS A 327 6.52 -13.19 4.86
N THR A 328 6.66 -13.05 6.17
CA THR A 328 5.56 -13.21 7.13
C THR A 328 5.16 -11.86 7.71
N VAL A 329 3.88 -11.50 7.61
CA VAL A 329 3.34 -10.24 8.12
C VAL A 329 2.37 -10.52 9.26
N GLY A 330 2.73 -10.04 10.44
CA GLY A 330 1.93 -10.10 11.66
C GLY A 330 0.86 -9.00 11.69
N VAL A 331 -0.40 -9.33 11.98
CA VAL A 331 -1.47 -8.34 12.19
C VAL A 331 -2.16 -8.62 13.53
N VAL A 332 -2.11 -7.63 14.43
CA VAL A 332 -2.64 -7.71 15.79
C VAL A 332 -3.85 -6.78 15.95
N PHE A 333 -5.00 -7.34 16.33
CA PHE A 333 -6.22 -6.58 16.60
C PHE A 333 -7.10 -7.26 17.65
N LEU A 334 -7.76 -6.47 18.51
CA LEU A 334 -8.54 -7.00 19.64
C LEU A 334 -10.01 -6.57 19.67
N THR A 335 -10.47 -5.77 18.70
CA THR A 335 -11.87 -5.28 18.65
C THR A 335 -12.49 -5.42 17.27
N GLU A 336 -13.83 -5.36 17.19
CA GLU A 336 -14.58 -5.41 15.93
C GLU A 336 -14.18 -4.26 14.99
N GLN A 337 -13.99 -3.06 15.53
CA GLN A 337 -13.58 -1.91 14.72
C GLN A 337 -12.15 -2.08 14.17
N ALA A 338 -11.23 -2.61 14.97
CA ALA A 338 -9.87 -2.91 14.53
C ALA A 338 -9.83 -4.03 13.46
N ARG A 339 -10.80 -4.95 13.49
CA ARG A 339 -10.94 -6.03 12.51
C ARG A 339 -11.20 -5.51 11.09
N GLU A 340 -11.91 -4.39 10.93
CA GLU A 340 -12.14 -3.77 9.63
C GLU A 340 -10.82 -3.28 9.00
N VAL A 341 -9.99 -2.60 9.80
CA VAL A 341 -8.65 -2.18 9.38
C VAL A 341 -7.76 -3.41 9.11
N ALA A 342 -7.83 -4.44 9.97
CA ALA A 342 -7.07 -5.68 9.79
C ALA A 342 -7.40 -6.35 8.46
N GLN A 343 -8.68 -6.39 8.08
CA GLN A 343 -9.13 -6.95 6.80
C GLN A 343 -8.54 -6.18 5.62
N ALA A 344 -8.54 -4.84 5.67
CA ALA A 344 -7.94 -4.01 4.63
C ALA A 344 -6.41 -4.21 4.53
N LEU A 345 -5.72 -4.35 5.68
CA LEU A 345 -4.27 -4.58 5.70
C LEU A 345 -3.89 -5.98 5.20
N LEU A 346 -4.65 -7.01 5.59
CA LEU A 346 -4.42 -8.40 5.15
C LEU A 346 -4.65 -8.55 3.64
N ALA A 347 -5.67 -7.90 3.09
CA ALA A 347 -5.92 -7.92 1.65
C ALA A 347 -4.74 -7.34 0.84
N GLN A 348 -3.97 -6.41 1.41
CA GLN A 348 -2.78 -5.84 0.78
C GLN A 348 -1.54 -6.75 0.84
N GLN A 349 -1.55 -7.82 1.66
CA GLN A 349 -0.42 -8.74 1.84
C GLN A 349 -0.40 -9.84 0.77
N ILE A 350 -0.40 -9.43 -0.50
CA ILE A 350 -0.42 -10.34 -1.66
C ILE A 350 0.83 -11.23 -1.67
N GLY A 351 0.65 -12.55 -1.75
CA GLY A 351 1.72 -13.55 -1.80
C GLY A 351 2.49 -13.76 -0.48
N ALA A 352 2.26 -12.94 0.55
CA ALA A 352 2.87 -13.09 1.85
C ALA A 352 2.17 -14.14 2.72
N HIS A 353 2.84 -14.59 3.79
CA HIS A 353 2.22 -15.36 4.86
C HIS A 353 1.58 -14.41 5.89
N ALA A 354 0.29 -14.56 6.16
CA ALA A 354 -0.41 -13.77 7.18
C ALA A 354 -0.33 -14.42 8.57
N PHE A 355 0.22 -13.73 9.56
CA PHE A 355 0.22 -14.18 10.95
C PHE A 355 -0.75 -13.32 11.76
N ILE A 356 -1.91 -13.87 12.10
CA ILE A 356 -3.00 -13.11 12.73
C ILE A 356 -2.97 -13.35 14.24
N VAL A 357 -2.98 -12.27 15.02
CA VAL A 357 -3.11 -12.32 16.48
C VAL A 357 -4.40 -11.61 16.89
N ALA A 358 -5.41 -12.38 17.29
CA ALA A 358 -6.73 -11.83 17.56
C ALA A 358 -7.58 -12.73 18.48
N PRO A 359 -8.63 -12.19 19.14
CA PRO A 359 -9.64 -13.00 19.81
C PRO A 359 -10.32 -14.00 18.86
N LYS A 360 -10.65 -15.18 19.37
CA LYS A 360 -11.25 -16.27 18.58
C LYS A 360 -12.58 -15.89 17.95
N GLU A 361 -13.35 -15.04 18.63
CA GLU A 361 -14.66 -14.56 18.20
C GLU A 361 -14.56 -13.61 17.00
N LEU A 362 -13.41 -12.94 16.84
CA LEU A 362 -13.18 -11.98 15.75
C LEU A 362 -12.50 -12.64 14.54
N ALA A 363 -11.58 -13.58 14.78
CA ALA A 363 -10.85 -14.31 13.74
C ALA A 363 -11.55 -15.64 13.37
N THR A 364 -12.84 -15.57 13.00
CA THR A 364 -13.59 -16.74 12.51
C THR A 364 -12.99 -17.25 11.20
N GLU A 365 -13.03 -18.57 10.97
CA GLU A 365 -12.46 -19.19 9.76
C GLU A 365 -12.92 -18.54 8.45
N ALA A 366 -14.23 -18.29 8.28
CA ALA A 366 -14.79 -17.66 7.09
C ALA A 366 -14.24 -16.24 6.86
N TRP A 367 -14.06 -15.48 7.94
CA TRP A 367 -13.47 -14.15 7.86
C TRP A 367 -11.99 -14.20 7.52
N VAL A 368 -11.24 -15.12 8.13
CA VAL A 368 -9.81 -15.27 7.87
C VAL A 368 -9.60 -15.61 6.40
N GLN A 369 -10.32 -16.61 5.87
CA GLN A 369 -10.27 -16.97 4.45
C GLN A 369 -10.58 -15.79 3.52
N HIS A 370 -11.56 -14.95 3.88
CA HIS A 370 -11.90 -13.76 3.10
C HIS A 370 -10.82 -12.67 3.17
N ALA A 371 -10.29 -12.41 4.37
CA ALA A 371 -9.31 -11.36 4.63
C ALA A 371 -7.92 -11.71 4.07
N THR A 372 -7.56 -12.98 4.04
CA THR A 372 -6.26 -13.48 3.55
C THR A 372 -6.33 -14.09 2.16
N ARG A 373 -7.38 -13.77 1.37
CA ARG A 373 -7.64 -14.41 0.06
C ARG A 373 -6.53 -14.25 -0.98
N TYR A 374 -5.65 -13.25 -0.82
CA TYR A 374 -4.48 -13.03 -1.68
C TYR A 374 -3.16 -13.37 -0.99
N CYS A 375 -3.20 -13.74 0.29
CA CYS A 375 -2.03 -14.26 0.99
C CYS A 375 -1.73 -15.67 0.49
N ARG A 376 -0.46 -16.08 0.56
CA ARG A 376 -0.06 -17.44 0.22
C ARG A 376 -0.62 -18.44 1.22
N GLU A 377 -0.44 -18.14 2.51
CA GLU A 377 -0.85 -18.95 3.65
C GLU A 377 -1.16 -18.06 4.85
N TRP A 378 -1.77 -18.63 5.89
CA TRP A 378 -2.12 -17.89 7.09
C TRP A 378 -2.03 -18.78 8.34
N THR A 379 -1.73 -18.13 9.47
CA THR A 379 -1.71 -18.73 10.81
C THR A 379 -2.46 -17.81 11.75
N VAL A 380 -3.23 -18.37 12.68
CA VAL A 380 -3.97 -17.59 13.69
C VAL A 380 -3.50 -17.98 15.09
N ARG A 381 -3.05 -16.99 15.85
CA ARG A 381 -2.80 -17.11 17.29
C ARG A 381 -3.93 -16.41 18.04
N PHE A 382 -4.69 -17.21 18.79
CA PHE A 382 -5.83 -16.69 19.53
C PHE A 382 -5.39 -15.99 20.82
N VAL A 383 -6.01 -14.84 21.08
CA VAL A 383 -5.89 -14.09 22.33
C VAL A 383 -7.04 -14.53 23.24
N TYR A 384 -6.72 -14.96 24.47
CA TYR A 384 -7.71 -15.37 25.47
C TYR A 384 -7.69 -14.41 26.66
N ASP A 385 -8.87 -14.03 27.16
CA ASP A 385 -9.03 -13.12 28.31
C ASP A 385 -8.24 -11.80 28.21
N GLY A 386 -8.04 -11.30 26.98
CA GLY A 386 -7.26 -10.09 26.72
C GLY A 386 -5.75 -10.23 26.96
N LYS A 387 -5.25 -11.46 27.15
CA LYS A 387 -3.83 -11.75 27.33
C LYS A 387 -3.20 -12.17 26.01
N LEU A 388 -2.13 -11.46 25.66
CA LEU A 388 -1.28 -11.81 24.54
C LEU A 388 -0.12 -12.64 25.10
N ASP A 389 -0.21 -13.95 24.90
CA ASP A 389 0.81 -14.89 25.33
C ASP A 389 1.94 -14.96 24.30
N ASP A 390 3.14 -15.23 24.79
CA ASP A 390 4.36 -15.49 24.02
C ASP A 390 4.74 -14.40 22.98
N PRO A 391 4.94 -13.13 23.40
CA PRO A 391 5.30 -12.05 22.49
C PRO A 391 6.63 -12.26 21.74
N ILE A 392 7.66 -12.86 22.35
CA ILE A 392 8.93 -13.14 21.66
C ILE A 392 8.73 -14.18 20.57
N ASP A 393 7.91 -15.20 20.80
CA ASP A 393 7.58 -16.20 19.78
C ASP A 393 6.78 -15.62 18.61
N ILE A 394 5.82 -14.71 18.88
CA ILE A 394 5.13 -13.94 17.83
C ILE A 394 6.15 -13.17 16.99
N LEU A 395 7.03 -12.41 17.65
CA LEU A 395 8.03 -11.58 16.96
C LEU A 395 9.07 -12.42 16.20
N ALA A 396 9.45 -13.57 16.74
CA ALA A 396 10.35 -14.50 16.06
C ALA A 396 9.71 -15.05 14.78
N SER A 397 8.37 -15.07 14.74
CA SER A 397 7.61 -15.64 13.65
C SER A 397 7.30 -14.69 12.50
N VAL A 398 7.55 -13.39 12.64
CA VAL A 398 7.15 -12.36 11.66
C VAL A 398 8.34 -11.53 11.19
N ASP A 399 8.26 -11.03 9.97
CA ASP A 399 9.22 -10.07 9.40
C ASP A 399 8.75 -8.63 9.60
N GLU A 400 7.44 -8.44 9.61
CA GLU A 400 6.77 -7.16 9.81
C GLU A 400 5.59 -7.36 10.77
N LEU A 401 5.37 -6.40 11.67
CA LEU A 401 4.27 -6.40 12.64
C LEU A 401 3.40 -5.15 12.49
N CYS A 402 2.11 -5.34 12.27
CA CYS A 402 1.08 -4.31 12.27
C CYS A 402 0.23 -4.44 13.54
N VAL A 403 0.21 -3.40 14.37
CA VAL A 403 -0.61 -3.35 15.60
C VAL A 403 -1.69 -2.30 15.44
N ILE A 404 -2.95 -2.68 15.65
CA ILE A 404 -4.12 -1.81 15.41
C ILE A 404 -4.72 -1.37 16.75
N ALA A 405 -5.04 -0.09 16.86
CA ALA A 405 -5.73 0.50 18.00
C ALA A 405 -7.08 -0.17 18.27
N ASN A 406 -7.50 -0.25 19.53
CA ASN A 406 -8.79 -0.86 19.88
C ASN A 406 -9.97 0.08 19.66
N GLN A 407 -9.72 1.39 19.67
CA GLN A 407 -10.73 2.45 19.65
C GLN A 407 -10.18 3.71 18.95
N PRO A 408 -11.05 4.65 18.54
CA PRO A 408 -10.66 5.95 18.02
C PRO A 408 -9.72 6.68 18.98
N THR A 409 -8.60 7.17 18.47
CA THR A 409 -7.67 7.96 19.27
C THR A 409 -8.16 9.40 19.36
N PRO A 410 -8.12 10.04 20.53
CA PRO A 410 -8.44 11.45 20.63
C PRO A 410 -7.46 12.29 19.81
N LYS A 411 -7.92 13.42 19.26
CA LYS A 411 -7.09 14.38 18.49
C LYS A 411 -5.86 14.92 19.25
N SER A 412 -5.78 14.67 20.56
CA SER A 412 -4.65 15.03 21.43
C SER A 412 -4.44 13.96 22.52
N GLY A 413 -3.18 13.57 22.77
CA GLY A 413 -2.81 12.67 23.86
C GLY A 413 -1.67 11.71 23.49
N PHE A 414 -1.18 10.95 24.47
CA PHE A 414 -0.17 9.89 24.29
C PHE A 414 -0.76 8.48 24.37
N ASP A 415 -2.09 8.38 24.44
CA ASP A 415 -2.78 7.11 24.58
C ASP A 415 -3.03 6.49 23.22
N LEU A 416 -2.31 5.40 22.93
CA LEU A 416 -2.43 4.62 21.69
C LEU A 416 -3.69 3.75 21.63
N LYS A 417 -4.54 3.75 22.67
CA LYS A 417 -5.74 2.91 22.75
C LYS A 417 -5.45 1.43 22.54
N LEU A 418 -4.29 0.99 23.01
CA LEU A 418 -3.87 -0.40 23.06
C LEU A 418 -4.04 -0.94 24.48
N SER A 419 -4.25 -2.25 24.59
CA SER A 419 -4.09 -2.95 25.87
C SER A 419 -2.61 -3.04 26.26
N ASP A 420 -2.30 -3.09 27.55
CA ASP A 420 -0.91 -3.20 28.03
C ASP A 420 -0.09 -4.31 27.32
N PRO A 421 -0.61 -5.54 27.08
CA PRO A 421 0.16 -6.56 26.35
C PRO A 421 0.47 -6.21 24.88
N ALA A 422 -0.40 -5.45 24.22
CA ALA A 422 -0.18 -5.01 22.84
C ALA A 422 0.83 -3.84 22.78
N GLU A 423 0.84 -2.97 23.79
CA GLU A 423 1.90 -1.97 23.96
C GLU A 423 3.25 -2.61 24.20
N ASP A 424 3.30 -3.59 25.11
CA ASP A 424 4.52 -4.33 25.43
C ASP A 424 5.05 -5.07 24.20
N LEU A 425 4.19 -5.72 23.40
CA LEU A 425 4.56 -6.36 22.12
C LEU A 425 5.11 -5.33 21.12
N LEU A 426 4.42 -4.20 20.94
CA LEU A 426 4.86 -3.16 20.00
C LEU A 426 6.22 -2.58 20.41
N TRP A 427 6.43 -2.33 21.71
CA TRP A 427 7.73 -1.89 22.22
C TRP A 427 8.82 -2.94 22.04
N LEU A 428 8.52 -4.22 22.33
CA LEU A 428 9.45 -5.33 22.09
C LEU A 428 9.85 -5.44 20.62
N ALA A 429 8.91 -5.27 19.68
CA ALA A 429 9.21 -5.28 18.25
C ALA A 429 10.24 -4.20 17.89
N LEU A 430 10.05 -2.98 18.40
CA LEU A 430 10.95 -1.84 18.20
C LEU A 430 12.33 -2.08 18.84
N ASP A 431 12.38 -2.56 20.09
CA ASP A 431 13.63 -2.86 20.81
C ASP A 431 14.46 -3.96 20.12
N LEU A 432 13.76 -4.96 19.55
CA LEU A 432 14.37 -6.10 18.88
C LEU A 432 14.65 -5.89 17.39
N GLY A 433 14.28 -4.73 16.84
CA GLY A 433 14.52 -4.36 15.44
C GLY A 433 13.62 -5.07 14.42
N VAL A 434 12.45 -5.57 14.85
CA VAL A 434 11.40 -6.05 13.94
C VAL A 434 10.71 -4.84 13.31
N GLU A 435 10.43 -4.88 12.00
CA GLU A 435 9.71 -3.79 11.35
C GLU A 435 8.29 -3.71 11.93
N ALA A 436 7.97 -2.63 12.63
CA ALA A 436 6.69 -2.49 13.33
C ALA A 436 5.95 -1.22 12.90
N ARG A 437 4.64 -1.33 12.72
CA ARG A 437 3.74 -0.25 12.33
C ARG A 437 2.53 -0.23 13.25
N TYR A 438 2.12 0.98 13.64
CA TYR A 438 0.91 1.20 14.40
C TYR A 438 -0.15 1.83 13.51
N TYR A 439 -1.38 1.31 13.59
CA TYR A 439 -2.53 1.84 12.86
C TYR A 439 -3.65 2.25 13.81
N HIS A 440 -4.26 3.38 13.50
CA HIS A 440 -5.52 3.81 14.09
C HIS A 440 -6.69 3.03 13.48
N VAL A 441 -7.81 2.95 14.20
CA VAL A 441 -9.07 2.43 13.63
C VAL A 441 -9.62 3.31 12.50
N GLU A 442 -9.12 4.54 12.34
CA GLU A 442 -9.47 5.43 11.24
C GLU A 442 -8.66 5.18 9.95
N HIS A 443 -7.95 4.05 9.84
CA HIS A 443 -7.10 3.68 8.69
C HIS A 443 -5.86 4.56 8.49
N THR A 444 -5.49 5.37 9.48
CA THR A 444 -4.28 6.19 9.47
C THR A 444 -3.15 5.48 10.24
N GLN A 445 -1.90 5.79 9.90
CA GLN A 445 -0.72 5.23 10.54
C GLN A 445 -0.04 6.29 11.44
N LEU A 446 0.43 5.88 12.63
CA LEU A 446 1.35 6.69 13.42
C LEU A 446 2.80 6.25 13.14
N MET A 447 3.62 7.19 12.65
CA MET A 447 5.00 6.88 12.24
C MET A 447 5.98 6.68 13.41
N ASN A 448 5.70 7.28 14.57
CA ASN A 448 6.60 7.30 15.73
C ASN A 448 5.84 6.93 17.03
N PRO A 449 5.43 5.66 17.20
CA PRO A 449 4.71 5.22 18.40
C PRO A 449 5.60 5.19 19.65
N ASP A 450 6.92 5.13 19.51
CA ASP A 450 7.92 5.04 20.58
C ASP A 450 7.77 6.15 21.63
N THR A 451 7.54 7.39 21.19
CA THR A 451 7.38 8.55 22.09
C THR A 451 6.14 8.38 22.97
N CYS A 452 5.06 7.85 22.43
CA CYS A 452 3.83 7.58 23.19
C CYS A 452 4.04 6.43 24.19
N LEU A 453 4.69 5.35 23.75
CA LEU A 453 5.00 4.20 24.60
C LEU A 453 5.91 4.57 25.78
N GLN A 454 6.93 5.40 25.57
CA GLN A 454 7.80 5.91 26.63
C GLN A 454 7.00 6.70 27.69
N LYS A 455 6.06 7.56 27.26
CA LYS A 455 5.21 8.33 28.18
C LYS A 455 4.28 7.45 29.02
N ARG A 456 3.98 6.25 28.56
CA ARG A 456 3.17 5.24 29.27
C ARG A 456 4.00 4.23 30.08
N SER A 457 5.30 4.47 30.23
CA SER A 457 6.23 3.60 30.97
C SER A 457 6.28 2.14 30.50
N VAL A 458 6.01 1.93 29.20
CA VAL A 458 6.14 0.62 28.55
C VAL A 458 7.58 0.09 28.59
N PRO A 459 8.63 0.91 28.37
CA PRO A 459 10.01 0.42 28.41
C PRO A 459 10.39 -0.20 29.76
N GLU A 460 9.95 0.39 30.87
CA GLU A 460 10.23 -0.11 32.21
C GLU A 460 9.53 -1.45 32.48
N ARG A 461 8.28 -1.62 32.01
CA ARG A 461 7.56 -2.90 32.13
C ARG A 461 8.28 -4.01 31.37
N VAL A 462 8.66 -3.75 30.11
CA VAL A 462 9.37 -4.71 29.26
C VAL A 462 10.76 -5.04 29.83
N ALA A 463 11.48 -4.04 30.37
CA ALA A 463 12.76 -4.26 31.03
C ALA A 463 12.63 -5.16 32.27
N ALA A 464 11.56 -5.01 33.07
CA ALA A 464 11.31 -5.87 34.21
C ALA A 464 11.10 -7.33 33.80
N GLN A 465 10.34 -7.58 32.73
CA GLN A 465 10.15 -8.93 32.16
C GLN A 465 11.48 -9.50 31.65
N LYS A 466 12.30 -8.68 30.96
CA LYS A 466 13.64 -9.09 30.49
C LYS A 466 14.55 -9.53 31.63
N MET A 467 14.54 -8.81 32.77
CA MET A 467 15.31 -9.22 33.95
C MET A 467 14.85 -10.57 34.52
N GLN A 468 13.55 -10.85 34.50
CA GLN A 468 13.01 -12.14 34.94
C GLN A 468 13.48 -13.27 34.03
N ARG A 469 13.42 -13.10 32.71
CA ARG A 469 13.96 -14.05 31.73
C ARG A 469 15.45 -14.28 31.94
N ALA A 470 16.23 -13.21 32.09
CA ALA A 470 17.67 -13.29 32.33
C ALA A 470 18.02 -14.05 33.61
N SER A 471 17.20 -13.92 34.66
CA SER A 471 17.35 -14.68 35.90
C SER A 471 16.97 -16.15 35.73
N PHE A 472 15.94 -16.45 34.94
CA PHE A 472 15.55 -17.82 34.63
C PHE A 472 16.61 -18.53 33.79
N THR A 473 17.05 -17.95 32.68
CA THR A 473 18.09 -18.51 31.79
C THR A 473 19.37 -18.83 32.55
N ARG A 474 19.84 -17.92 33.43
CA ARG A 474 21.05 -18.15 34.25
C ARG A 474 20.94 -19.32 35.23
N ARG A 475 19.73 -19.79 35.56
CA ARG A 475 19.50 -20.94 36.45
C ARG A 475 19.44 -22.27 35.70
N LEU A 476 19.36 -22.25 34.37
CA LEU A 476 19.34 -23.47 33.57
C LEU A 476 20.71 -24.14 33.58
N LYS A 477 20.73 -25.43 33.88
CA LYS A 477 21.94 -26.26 33.83
C LYS A 477 22.14 -26.90 32.47
N GLU A 478 21.04 -27.12 31.76
CA GLU A 478 21.02 -27.81 30.47
C GLU A 478 19.90 -27.26 29.61
N ILE A 479 20.17 -27.11 28.31
CA ILE A 479 19.17 -26.87 27.27
C ILE A 479 19.36 -27.94 26.20
N ARG A 480 18.28 -28.60 25.82
CA ARG A 480 18.24 -29.58 24.73
C ARG A 480 17.63 -28.94 23.50
N LEU A 481 18.26 -29.15 22.36
CA LEU A 481 17.75 -28.73 21.06
C LEU A 481 17.21 -29.96 20.32
N ASP A 482 15.90 -29.96 20.05
CA ASP A 482 15.21 -31.06 19.38
C ASP A 482 13.85 -30.61 18.86
N ASN A 483 13.44 -31.16 17.71
CA ASN A 483 12.17 -30.79 17.10
C ASN A 483 11.05 -31.69 17.58
N ASP A 484 9.93 -31.07 17.94
CA ASP A 484 8.62 -31.72 18.05
C ASP A 484 7.57 -30.78 17.46
N PHE A 485 6.48 -31.34 16.95
CA PHE A 485 5.47 -30.59 16.21
C PHE A 485 4.87 -29.47 17.08
N GLY A 486 4.98 -28.22 16.61
CA GLY A 486 4.45 -27.05 17.31
C GLY A 486 5.17 -26.70 18.62
N SER A 487 6.39 -27.20 18.82
CA SER A 487 7.25 -26.84 19.94
C SER A 487 8.11 -25.61 19.62
N SER A 488 8.89 -25.13 20.60
CA SER A 488 9.92 -24.09 20.39
C SER A 488 11.26 -24.63 19.88
N GLY A 489 11.40 -25.95 19.74
CA GLY A 489 12.68 -26.61 19.49
C GLY A 489 13.62 -26.66 20.71
N LEU A 490 13.25 -26.04 21.84
CA LEU A 490 14.07 -25.93 23.05
C LEU A 490 13.43 -26.66 24.22
N TRP A 491 14.24 -27.42 24.96
CA TRP A 491 13.77 -28.24 26.07
C TRP A 491 14.69 -28.17 27.28
N SER A 492 14.13 -28.33 28.48
CA SER A 492 14.88 -28.46 29.74
C SER A 492 15.44 -29.88 29.94
N ASP A 493 16.26 -30.06 30.97
CA ASP A 493 16.75 -31.37 31.40
C ASP A 493 15.63 -32.33 31.81
N ASP A 494 14.55 -31.82 32.39
CA ASP A 494 13.35 -32.59 32.75
C ASP A 494 12.37 -32.78 31.57
N GLY A 495 12.75 -32.35 30.36
CA GLY A 495 11.99 -32.61 29.13
C GLY A 495 10.77 -31.71 28.94
N ARG A 496 10.73 -30.54 29.58
CA ARG A 496 9.69 -29.53 29.34
C ARG A 496 10.08 -28.64 28.18
N ASN A 497 9.12 -28.30 27.33
CA ASN A 497 9.34 -27.30 26.29
C ASN A 497 9.62 -25.93 26.93
N LEU A 498 10.67 -25.27 26.45
CA LEU A 498 11.09 -23.94 26.86
C LEU A 498 10.67 -22.93 25.80
N GLY A 499 9.57 -22.22 26.05
CA GLY A 499 9.16 -21.10 25.19
C GLY A 499 10.22 -19.99 25.17
N TYR A 500 10.32 -19.29 24.03
CA TYR A 500 11.29 -18.20 23.88
C TYR A 500 11.06 -17.07 24.89
N ASP A 501 9.82 -16.86 25.30
CA ASP A 501 9.40 -15.89 26.31
C ASP A 501 9.86 -16.20 27.75
N LEU A 502 10.38 -17.40 27.99
CA LEU A 502 11.02 -17.74 29.26
C LEU A 502 12.52 -17.41 29.27
N LEU A 503 13.12 -17.21 28.08
CA LEU A 503 14.57 -17.18 27.91
C LEU A 503 15.07 -15.78 27.51
N ASP A 504 16.23 -15.41 28.04
CA ASP A 504 16.98 -14.24 27.59
C ASP A 504 18.09 -14.69 26.64
N LEU A 505 17.72 -14.89 25.38
CA LEU A 505 18.63 -15.24 24.28
C LEU A 505 18.71 -14.08 23.27
N PRO A 506 19.84 -13.91 22.57
CA PRO A 506 19.93 -12.95 21.46
C PRO A 506 18.84 -13.22 20.43
N PHE A 507 18.04 -12.20 20.12
CA PHE A 507 16.88 -12.35 19.25
C PHE A 507 17.18 -12.90 17.84
N PRO A 508 18.31 -12.55 17.18
CA PRO A 508 18.67 -13.19 15.91
C PRO A 508 18.84 -14.71 16.02
N LEU A 509 19.33 -15.21 17.16
CA LEU A 509 19.44 -16.65 17.40
C LEU A 509 18.05 -17.27 17.62
N VAL A 510 17.17 -16.60 18.37
CA VAL A 510 15.77 -17.03 18.54
C VAL A 510 15.06 -17.15 17.19
N ARG A 511 15.18 -16.14 16.31
CA ARG A 511 14.61 -16.17 14.96
C ARG A 511 15.12 -17.35 14.14
N ARG A 512 16.43 -17.66 14.23
CA ARG A 512 17.04 -18.78 13.50
C ARG A 512 16.52 -20.14 14.01
N ILE A 513 16.36 -20.30 15.32
CA ILE A 513 15.77 -21.51 15.93
C ILE A 513 14.29 -21.65 15.54
N ALA A 514 13.52 -20.56 15.60
CA ALA A 514 12.11 -20.57 15.21
C ALA A 514 11.92 -20.90 13.72
N ALA A 515 12.79 -20.39 12.85
CA ALA A 515 12.79 -20.72 11.42
C ALA A 515 13.12 -22.21 11.18
N TRP A 516 14.12 -22.74 11.87
CA TRP A 516 14.48 -24.17 11.83
C TRP A 516 13.31 -25.05 12.28
N GLN A 517 12.68 -24.75 13.42
CA GLN A 517 11.51 -25.50 13.90
C GLN A 517 10.31 -25.40 12.94
N ARG A 518 10.08 -24.23 12.33
CA ARG A 518 9.01 -24.06 11.34
C ARG A 518 9.28 -24.88 10.07
N GLU A 519 10.52 -24.92 9.59
CA GLU A 519 10.89 -25.76 8.44
C GLU A 519 10.59 -27.23 8.73
N TYR A 520 10.84 -27.69 9.96
CA TYR A 520 10.43 -29.01 10.42
C TYR A 520 8.91 -29.19 10.43
N ASP A 521 8.16 -28.30 11.07
CA ASP A 521 6.69 -28.40 11.18
C ASP A 521 6.01 -28.43 9.80
N ASN A 522 6.50 -27.62 8.85
CA ASN A 522 6.00 -27.58 7.49
C ASN A 522 6.31 -28.87 6.70
N THR A 523 7.44 -29.52 7.00
CA THR A 523 7.87 -30.76 6.32
C THR A 523 7.21 -32.00 6.92
N MET A 524 6.95 -31.99 8.23
CA MET A 524 6.42 -33.12 8.99
C MET A 524 4.89 -33.13 9.11
N ASN A 525 4.20 -32.14 8.52
CA ASN A 525 2.75 -32.17 8.39
C ASN A 525 2.34 -33.32 7.44
N PRO A 526 1.62 -34.36 7.88
CA PRO A 526 1.50 -35.62 7.14
C PRO A 526 1.00 -35.45 5.69
N PRO A 527 1.62 -36.14 4.71
CA PRO A 527 2.72 -37.09 4.86
C PRO A 527 4.11 -36.44 4.94
N ASP A 528 5.04 -37.08 5.67
CA ASP A 528 6.47 -36.71 5.75
C ASP A 528 7.07 -36.64 4.34
N MET A 529 7.59 -35.46 3.97
CA MET A 529 8.12 -35.18 2.62
C MET A 529 9.61 -34.81 2.63
N GLY A 530 10.30 -34.96 3.75
CA GLY A 530 11.73 -34.65 3.84
C GLY A 530 12.57 -35.65 3.05
N ASP A 531 13.29 -35.17 2.02
CA ASP A 531 14.29 -35.98 1.33
C ASP A 531 15.61 -36.06 2.13
N GLU A 532 16.51 -36.96 1.75
CA GLU A 532 17.79 -37.16 2.44
C GLU A 532 18.63 -35.87 2.47
N ALA A 533 18.58 -35.06 1.41
CA ALA A 533 19.32 -33.80 1.35
C ALA A 533 18.76 -32.78 2.34
N TRP A 534 17.44 -32.74 2.51
CA TRP A 534 16.76 -31.93 3.53
C TRP A 534 17.18 -32.36 4.93
N TRP A 535 17.12 -33.66 5.26
CA TRP A 535 17.52 -34.17 6.58
C TRP A 535 18.97 -33.86 6.93
N GLN A 536 19.89 -33.98 5.97
CA GLN A 536 21.29 -33.60 6.16
C GLN A 536 21.47 -32.10 6.41
N ARG A 537 20.80 -31.25 5.63
CA ARG A 537 20.83 -29.79 5.86
C ARG A 537 20.24 -29.43 7.22
N HIS A 538 19.12 -30.05 7.60
CA HIS A 538 18.40 -29.78 8.83
C HIS A 538 19.18 -30.22 10.08
N ALA A 539 19.83 -31.38 10.03
CA ALA A 539 20.69 -31.88 11.10
C ALA A 539 21.96 -31.04 11.27
N LYS A 540 22.54 -30.57 10.16
CA LYS A 540 23.67 -29.63 10.18
C LYS A 540 23.28 -28.30 10.83
N GLU A 541 22.12 -27.76 10.46
CA GLU A 541 21.60 -26.53 11.05
C GLU A 541 21.38 -26.67 12.56
N ALA A 542 20.83 -27.81 13.00
CA ALA A 542 20.68 -28.11 14.43
C ALA A 542 22.01 -28.07 15.19
N LEU A 543 23.08 -28.62 14.60
CA LEU A 543 24.42 -28.57 15.20
C LEU A 543 24.96 -27.14 15.29
N ASP A 544 24.81 -26.35 14.23
CA ASP A 544 25.29 -24.97 14.19
C ASP A 544 24.50 -24.06 15.14
N LEU A 545 23.19 -24.30 15.29
CA LEU A 545 22.34 -23.67 16.30
C LEU A 545 22.78 -24.04 17.72
N ALA A 546 23.07 -25.32 17.98
CA ALA A 546 23.52 -25.77 19.29
C ALA A 546 24.87 -25.13 19.68
N LYS A 547 25.81 -25.01 18.74
CA LYS A 547 27.08 -24.27 18.95
C LYS A 547 26.85 -22.80 19.28
N ALA A 548 25.96 -22.14 18.53
CA ALA A 548 25.62 -20.74 18.79
C ALA A 548 24.96 -20.55 20.16
N LEU A 549 24.03 -21.44 20.53
CA LEU A 549 23.43 -21.49 21.86
C LEU A 549 24.48 -21.69 22.96
N GLN A 550 25.39 -22.65 22.79
CA GLN A 550 26.46 -22.93 23.76
C GLN A 550 27.37 -21.71 23.94
N THR A 551 27.69 -21.01 22.85
CA THR A 551 28.50 -19.79 22.89
C THR A 551 27.81 -18.68 23.68
N VAL A 552 26.50 -18.50 23.48
CA VAL A 552 25.69 -17.49 24.16
C VAL A 552 25.52 -17.80 25.65
N LEU A 553 25.26 -19.05 26.00
CA LEU A 553 24.98 -19.47 27.37
C LEU A 553 26.25 -19.63 28.22
N GLY A 554 27.40 -19.80 27.56
CA GLY A 554 28.68 -20.03 28.21
C GLY A 554 28.76 -21.38 28.93
N GLU A 555 29.78 -21.54 29.77
CA GLU A 555 30.12 -22.83 30.40
C GLU A 555 29.13 -23.29 31.49
N ASN A 556 28.25 -22.39 31.96
CA ASN A 556 27.34 -22.68 33.07
C ASN A 556 26.11 -23.52 32.68
N THR A 557 25.81 -23.60 31.38
CA THR A 557 24.65 -24.33 30.84
C THR A 557 25.13 -25.21 29.70
N VAL A 558 24.89 -26.51 29.80
CA VAL A 558 25.28 -27.49 28.77
C VAL A 558 24.20 -27.55 27.70
N VAL A 559 24.57 -27.33 26.44
CA VAL A 559 23.66 -27.53 25.31
C VAL A 559 23.80 -28.96 24.79
N LYS A 560 22.68 -29.65 24.59
CA LYS A 560 22.64 -31.03 24.11
C LYS A 560 21.79 -31.21 22.86
N LEU A 561 22.18 -32.18 22.04
CA LEU A 561 21.49 -32.63 20.84
C LEU A 561 21.16 -34.11 20.96
N TYR A 562 20.06 -34.54 20.36
CA TYR A 562 19.77 -35.96 20.24
C TYR A 562 20.60 -36.59 19.11
N ARG A 563 21.19 -37.75 19.39
CA ARG A 563 21.97 -38.58 18.46
C ARG A 563 21.61 -40.06 18.69
N GLU A 564 22.12 -40.97 17.87
CA GLU A 564 21.82 -42.42 17.96
C GLU A 564 22.04 -43.03 19.35
N GLN A 565 23.00 -42.48 20.13
CA GLN A 565 23.32 -42.92 21.49
C GLN A 565 22.63 -42.11 22.60
N GLY A 566 21.61 -41.31 22.26
CA GLY A 566 20.89 -40.41 23.16
C GLY A 566 21.41 -38.97 23.14
N TRP A 567 21.11 -38.22 24.20
CA TRP A 567 21.51 -36.81 24.34
C TRP A 567 23.02 -36.67 24.54
N LYS A 568 23.67 -35.94 23.63
CA LYS A 568 25.10 -35.63 23.67
C LYS A 568 25.31 -34.12 23.75
N SER A 569 26.28 -33.69 24.54
CA SER A 569 26.71 -32.29 24.58
C SER A 569 27.35 -31.87 23.25
N VAL A 570 27.32 -30.57 22.95
CA VAL A 570 27.96 -30.04 21.73
C VAL A 570 29.42 -30.45 21.64
N ASP A 571 30.16 -30.44 22.75
CA ASP A 571 31.57 -30.84 22.78
C ASP A 571 31.77 -32.33 22.48
N GLU A 572 30.90 -33.20 23.03
CA GLU A 572 30.93 -34.65 22.73
C GLU A 572 30.61 -34.93 21.26
N VAL A 573 29.67 -34.18 20.67
CA VAL A 573 29.33 -34.31 19.24
C VAL A 573 30.51 -33.87 18.38
N LEU A 574 31.15 -32.75 18.70
CA LEU A 574 32.29 -32.23 17.93
C LEU A 574 33.53 -33.15 18.01
N GLN A 575 33.78 -33.77 19.17
CA GLN A 575 34.87 -34.73 19.33
C GLN A 575 34.61 -36.03 18.55
N ALA A 576 33.35 -36.46 18.46
CA ALA A 576 32.97 -37.65 17.69
C ALA A 576 33.04 -37.39 16.17
N GLU A 577 32.55 -36.23 15.70
CA GLU A 577 32.53 -35.87 14.27
C GLU A 577 33.89 -35.36 13.75
N GLY A 578 34.76 -34.83 14.62
CA GLY A 578 36.13 -34.43 14.30
C GLY A 578 37.18 -35.54 14.45
N GLY A 579 36.76 -36.74 14.89
CA GLY A 579 37.63 -37.90 15.16
C GLY A 579 37.90 -38.81 13.96
N GLU A 580 37.30 -38.54 12.80
CA GLU A 580 37.64 -39.21 11.54
C GLU A 580 38.69 -38.38 10.78
N SER A 581 39.97 -38.72 10.99
CA SER A 581 41.10 -38.30 10.14
C SER A 581 41.59 -39.46 9.28
#